data_AF-A0A934VB44-F1
#
_entry.id   AF-A0A934VB44-F1
#
_cell.length_a   1.000
_cell.length_b   1.000
_cell.length_c   1.000
_cell.angle_alpha   90.00
_cell.angle_beta   90.00
_cell.angle_gamma   90.00
#
_symmetry.space_group_name_H-M   'P 1'
#
loop_
_entity.id
_entity.type
_entity.pdbx_description
1 polymer ?
#
loop_
_entity_poly.entity_id
_entity_poly.type
_entity_poly.pdbx_seq_one_letter_code
_entity_poly.pdbx_strand_id
1 'polypeptide(L)'
;MSHLRRITACAFVALSSTLHSQIHADIQISQGGNPIGTVRARLDYDKAPRTCANFIGLATGERAWIDVETNEVMVDTPYYDGRIFHRLVHNFVIQGGSSDGSGFTGSGCNIQDEFHPDLRHSGRYMLSMAKSSFPGTGNSQFFITLTATPFLDDKHSVFGEIIAGRDIIDGFTNSSIYPTDGSDKPITPITMDSVTISGPSLAGFDLHDPALELHTIRAVNPIPSRNSAASTFVVTFNRQAKHDYIYSYSFDLASWTAFRNILSADTFPGYTFTTTGLTANRFFTRLAVVDYSALENPEPAVLGTGSTITFTTRSGSSLTLAPDGAGGGTWTDSDGDSGAMTSFSVTDLAPQTGDFISSASQAFYLPLLRINFALDGSGGPANRTTHQLNLDFRSPLAGWSDGQGWNSIPQIDGVNFLHAFSITPAP
;
A
#
# COMPACT_ATOMS: atom_id res chain seq x y z
N MET A 1 -56.03 -33.87 -15.05
CA MET A 1 -55.66 -32.50 -15.48
C MET A 1 -55.43 -31.56 -14.29
N SER A 2 -54.49 -31.82 -13.37
CA SER A 2 -54.22 -30.84 -12.29
C SER A 2 -52.84 -30.89 -11.61
N HIS A 3 -51.93 -31.79 -11.96
CA HIS A 3 -50.62 -31.89 -11.26
C HIS A 3 -49.38 -31.52 -12.08
N LEU A 4 -49.51 -30.96 -13.28
CA LEU A 4 -48.38 -30.65 -14.16
C LEU A 4 -48.17 -29.15 -14.45
N ARG A 5 -48.59 -28.25 -13.53
CA ARG A 5 -48.47 -26.78 -13.73
C ARG A 5 -47.73 -26.01 -12.62
N ARG A 6 -47.13 -26.67 -11.63
CA ARG A 6 -46.46 -25.98 -10.51
C ARG A 6 -44.93 -26.07 -10.48
N ILE A 7 -44.30 -26.78 -11.41
CA ILE A 7 -42.84 -26.97 -11.40
C ILE A 7 -42.10 -25.91 -12.26
N THR A 8 -42.80 -25.20 -13.14
CA THR A 8 -42.16 -24.20 -14.03
C THR A 8 -41.97 -22.82 -13.41
N ALA A 9 -42.56 -22.52 -12.24
CA ALA A 9 -42.43 -21.21 -11.60
C ALA A 9 -41.19 -21.08 -10.68
N CYS A 10 -40.68 -22.18 -10.11
CA CYS A 10 -39.49 -22.11 -9.24
C CYS A 10 -38.17 -22.01 -10.02
N ALA A 11 -38.10 -22.56 -11.24
CA ALA A 11 -36.88 -22.48 -12.06
C ALA A 11 -36.67 -21.08 -12.67
N PHE A 12 -37.73 -20.27 -12.84
CA PHE A 12 -37.61 -18.89 -13.31
C PHE A 12 -37.21 -17.90 -12.20
N VAL A 13 -37.42 -18.26 -10.92
CA VAL A 13 -37.01 -17.44 -9.78
C VAL A 13 -35.52 -17.65 -9.44
N ALA A 14 -34.95 -18.81 -9.78
CA ALA A 14 -33.53 -19.09 -9.57
C ALA A 14 -32.58 -18.39 -10.58
N LEU A 15 -33.12 -17.79 -11.66
CA LEU A 15 -32.35 -16.89 -12.54
C LEU A 15 -32.42 -15.42 -12.11
N SER A 16 -33.21 -15.10 -11.07
CA SER A 16 -33.29 -13.74 -10.53
C SER A 16 -32.31 -13.48 -9.39
N SER A 17 -31.58 -14.49 -8.91
CA SER A 17 -30.61 -14.32 -7.82
C SER A 17 -29.27 -13.75 -8.28
N THR A 18 -29.00 -13.66 -9.59
CA THR A 18 -27.82 -12.95 -10.15
C THR A 18 -27.99 -11.43 -10.23
N LEU A 19 -29.15 -10.89 -9.82
CA LEU A 19 -29.43 -9.45 -9.80
C LEU A 19 -28.88 -8.74 -8.54
N HIS A 20 -28.27 -9.45 -7.60
CA HIS A 20 -27.94 -8.93 -6.25
C HIS A 20 -26.51 -8.40 -6.07
N SER A 21 -25.62 -8.49 -7.07
CA SER A 21 -24.21 -8.06 -6.95
C SER A 21 -23.86 -6.96 -7.96
N GLN A 22 -24.42 -5.76 -7.77
CA GLN A 22 -24.21 -4.66 -8.71
C GLN A 22 -23.85 -3.39 -7.96
N ILE A 23 -22.62 -3.33 -7.48
CA ILE A 23 -21.95 -2.02 -7.30
C ILE A 23 -21.16 -1.77 -8.58
N HIS A 24 -21.33 -0.58 -9.14
CA HIS A 24 -20.64 -0.13 -10.34
C HIS A 24 -19.82 1.12 -10.06
N ALA A 25 -18.74 1.27 -10.80
CA ALA A 25 -17.98 2.51 -10.88
C ALA A 25 -18.03 3.06 -12.30
N ASP A 26 -18.51 4.28 -12.46
CA ASP A 26 -18.49 5.02 -13.71
C ASP A 26 -17.32 6.00 -13.69
N ILE A 27 -16.32 5.75 -14.55
CA ILE A 27 -15.12 6.57 -14.69
C ILE A 27 -15.30 7.45 -15.92
N GLN A 28 -15.46 8.76 -15.71
CA GLN A 28 -15.48 9.73 -16.81
C GLN A 28 -14.05 10.05 -17.21
N ILE A 29 -13.75 9.94 -18.51
CA ILE A 29 -12.38 10.06 -19.01
C ILE A 29 -12.29 11.18 -20.04
N SER A 30 -11.25 12.01 -19.92
CA SER A 30 -10.82 12.97 -20.93
C SER A 30 -9.37 12.74 -21.37
N GLN A 31 -9.03 13.23 -22.56
CA GLN A 31 -7.66 13.31 -23.05
C GLN A 31 -7.31 14.77 -23.35
N GLY A 32 -6.32 15.31 -22.64
CA GLY A 32 -5.94 16.72 -22.76
C GLY A 32 -7.09 17.69 -22.48
N GLY A 33 -8.02 17.30 -21.60
CA GLY A 33 -9.23 18.05 -21.27
C GLY A 33 -10.41 17.86 -22.23
N ASN A 34 -10.27 17.07 -23.30
CA ASN A 34 -11.39 16.74 -24.19
C ASN A 34 -12.04 15.42 -23.73
N PRO A 35 -13.34 15.40 -23.39
CA PRO A 35 -14.02 14.16 -22.99
C PRO A 35 -13.96 13.10 -24.09
N ILE A 36 -13.54 11.88 -23.72
CA ILE A 36 -13.54 10.71 -24.63
C ILE A 36 -14.62 9.69 -24.27
N GLY A 37 -15.22 9.80 -23.07
CA GLY A 37 -16.43 9.09 -22.70
C GLY A 37 -16.41 8.56 -21.27
N THR A 38 -17.26 7.58 -20.99
CA THR A 38 -17.40 6.97 -19.68
C THR A 38 -17.20 5.47 -19.78
N VAL A 39 -16.39 4.94 -18.87
CA VAL A 39 -16.16 3.50 -18.72
C VAL A 39 -16.86 3.03 -17.45
N ARG A 40 -17.66 1.97 -17.54
CA ARG A 40 -18.34 1.38 -16.38
C ARG A 40 -17.69 0.07 -15.98
N ALA A 41 -17.26 -0.01 -14.72
CA ALA A 41 -16.80 -1.24 -14.08
C ALA A 41 -17.91 -1.86 -13.21
N ARG A 42 -18.05 -3.18 -13.23
CA ARG A 42 -18.69 -3.96 -12.15
C ARG A 42 -17.62 -4.21 -11.08
N LEU A 43 -17.97 -4.00 -9.81
CA LEU A 43 -17.09 -4.32 -8.67
C LEU A 43 -17.51 -5.65 -8.05
N ASP A 44 -16.56 -6.56 -7.90
CA ASP A 44 -16.77 -7.92 -7.36
C ASP A 44 -16.56 -7.94 -5.83
N TYR A 45 -17.34 -7.11 -5.13
CA TYR A 45 -17.20 -6.83 -3.68
C TYR A 45 -17.53 -8.03 -2.78
N ASP A 46 -18.19 -9.06 -3.30
CA ASP A 46 -18.43 -10.33 -2.60
C ASP A 46 -17.17 -11.21 -2.53
N LYS A 47 -16.23 -11.01 -3.46
CA LYS A 47 -15.00 -11.81 -3.61
C LYS A 47 -13.74 -11.05 -3.23
N ALA A 48 -13.74 -9.73 -3.37
CA ALA A 48 -12.67 -8.82 -2.93
C ALA A 48 -13.26 -7.62 -2.15
N PRO A 49 -13.97 -7.86 -1.03
CA PRO A 49 -14.65 -6.81 -0.27
C PRO A 49 -13.72 -5.69 0.20
N ARG A 50 -12.52 -5.98 0.74
CA ARG A 50 -11.60 -4.95 1.23
C ARG A 50 -11.10 -4.07 0.08
N THR A 51 -10.72 -4.67 -1.03
CA THR A 51 -10.22 -3.96 -2.21
C THR A 51 -11.31 -3.08 -2.82
N CYS A 52 -12.54 -3.60 -2.92
CA CYS A 52 -13.70 -2.83 -3.38
C CYS A 52 -14.04 -1.68 -2.42
N ALA A 53 -14.06 -1.93 -1.10
CA ALA A 53 -14.34 -0.90 -0.11
C ALA A 53 -13.30 0.21 -0.12
N ASN A 54 -12.02 -0.11 -0.31
CA ASN A 54 -10.97 0.89 -0.46
C ASN A 54 -11.19 1.74 -1.72
N PHE A 55 -11.46 1.12 -2.88
CA PHE A 55 -11.72 1.84 -4.12
C PHE A 55 -12.98 2.72 -4.02
N ILE A 56 -14.07 2.18 -3.49
CA ILE A 56 -15.35 2.89 -3.32
C ILE A 56 -15.16 4.07 -2.36
N GLY A 57 -14.59 3.83 -1.17
CA GLY A 57 -14.40 4.90 -0.18
C GLY A 57 -13.48 6.01 -0.67
N LEU A 58 -12.46 5.69 -1.46
CA LEU A 58 -11.62 6.71 -2.11
C LEU A 58 -12.40 7.46 -3.20
N ALA A 59 -13.23 6.78 -4.00
CA ALA A 59 -14.03 7.41 -5.04
C ALA A 59 -15.14 8.32 -4.46
N THR A 60 -15.81 7.90 -3.39
CA THR A 60 -16.90 8.69 -2.76
C THR A 60 -16.39 9.77 -1.81
N GLY A 61 -15.13 9.67 -1.37
CA GLY A 61 -14.55 10.57 -0.37
C GLY A 61 -14.81 10.15 1.08
N GLU A 62 -15.50 9.03 1.31
CA GLU A 62 -15.74 8.46 2.64
C GLU A 62 -14.47 7.91 3.30
N ARG A 63 -13.44 7.62 2.49
CA ARG A 63 -12.11 7.24 2.96
C ARG A 63 -11.18 8.45 2.90
N ALA A 64 -10.71 8.88 4.07
CA ALA A 64 -9.72 9.93 4.16
C ALA A 64 -8.39 9.52 3.48
N TRP A 65 -7.73 10.48 2.85
CA TRP A 65 -6.46 10.27 2.15
C TRP A 65 -5.49 11.43 2.39
N ILE A 66 -4.21 11.22 2.12
CA ILE A 66 -3.17 12.25 2.27
C ILE A 66 -2.82 12.80 0.91
N ASP A 67 -3.01 14.09 0.72
CA ASP A 67 -2.51 14.79 -0.45
C ASP A 67 -0.98 14.85 -0.39
N VAL A 68 -0.31 14.31 -1.40
CA VAL A 68 1.16 14.26 -1.37
C VAL A 68 1.83 15.60 -1.68
N GLU A 69 1.14 16.49 -2.38
CA GLU A 69 1.62 17.83 -2.72
C GLU A 69 1.48 18.75 -1.50
N THR A 70 0.30 18.77 -0.88
CA THR A 70 0.05 19.67 0.25
C THR A 70 0.40 19.03 1.60
N ASN A 71 0.37 17.70 1.72
CA ASN A 71 0.42 16.95 2.99
C ASN A 71 -0.81 17.13 3.87
N GLU A 72 -1.94 17.61 3.34
CA GLU A 72 -3.23 17.61 4.05
C GLU A 72 -3.83 16.21 4.13
N VAL A 73 -4.52 15.93 5.23
CA VAL A 73 -5.50 14.84 5.27
C VAL A 73 -6.79 15.40 4.68
N MET A 74 -7.20 14.82 3.57
CA MET A 74 -8.43 15.12 2.87
C MET A 74 -9.53 14.22 3.40
N VAL A 75 -10.66 14.82 3.75
CA VAL A 75 -11.88 14.15 4.23
C VAL A 75 -13.05 14.62 3.37
N ASP A 76 -14.06 13.77 3.19
CA ASP A 76 -15.24 14.07 2.38
C ASP A 76 -14.90 14.58 0.96
N THR A 77 -13.76 14.13 0.43
CA THR A 77 -13.20 14.59 -0.84
C THR A 77 -12.85 13.39 -1.72
N PRO A 78 -13.48 13.23 -2.90
CA PRO A 78 -13.14 12.20 -3.86
C PRO A 78 -11.65 12.19 -4.22
N TYR A 79 -11.01 11.03 -4.15
CA TYR A 79 -9.56 10.87 -4.40
C TYR A 79 -9.20 10.85 -5.89
N TYR A 80 -10.03 10.20 -6.70
CA TYR A 80 -9.71 9.86 -8.10
C TYR A 80 -9.98 11.01 -9.07
N ASP A 81 -10.84 11.95 -8.69
CA ASP A 81 -11.22 13.09 -9.51
C ASP A 81 -9.99 13.94 -9.87
N GLY A 82 -9.77 14.16 -11.17
CA GLY A 82 -8.62 14.87 -11.71
C GLY A 82 -7.32 14.06 -11.78
N ARG A 83 -7.29 12.80 -11.31
CA ARG A 83 -6.07 11.97 -11.40
C ARG A 83 -5.89 11.41 -12.80
N ILE A 84 -4.64 11.23 -13.20
CA ILE A 84 -4.29 10.72 -14.52
C ILE A 84 -4.05 9.21 -14.52
N PHE A 85 -4.26 8.60 -15.69
CA PHE A 85 -3.61 7.36 -16.06
C PHE A 85 -2.15 7.68 -16.43
N HIS A 86 -1.25 7.54 -15.46
CA HIS A 86 0.15 7.94 -15.58
C HIS A 86 1.00 6.93 -16.34
N ARG A 87 0.46 5.75 -16.64
CA ARG A 87 1.16 4.69 -17.37
C ARG A 87 0.21 3.98 -18.33
N LEU A 88 0.64 3.83 -19.57
CA LEU A 88 -0.04 3.10 -20.63
C LEU A 88 0.98 2.25 -21.38
N VAL A 89 0.85 0.93 -21.27
CA VAL A 89 1.65 0.00 -22.06
C VAL A 89 0.73 -0.67 -23.08
N HIS A 90 0.88 -0.32 -24.35
CA HIS A 90 0.04 -0.86 -25.42
C HIS A 90 0.10 -2.39 -25.40
N ASN A 91 -1.08 -3.03 -25.41
CA ASN A 91 -1.22 -4.49 -25.29
C ASN A 91 -0.81 -5.09 -23.94
N PHE A 92 -0.77 -4.30 -22.87
CA PHE A 92 -0.59 -4.81 -21.52
C PHE A 92 -1.64 -4.22 -20.56
N VAL A 93 -1.44 -2.98 -20.10
CA VAL A 93 -2.33 -2.32 -19.13
C VAL A 93 -2.39 -0.81 -19.33
N ILE A 94 -3.47 -0.19 -18.87
CA ILE A 94 -3.51 1.23 -18.54
C ILE A 94 -3.65 1.39 -17.02
N GLN A 95 -2.79 2.18 -16.40
CA GLN A 95 -2.65 2.30 -14.95
C GLN A 95 -2.79 3.75 -14.50
N GLY A 96 -3.56 3.97 -13.43
CA GLY A 96 -3.90 5.28 -12.87
C GLY A 96 -3.98 5.29 -11.35
N GLY A 97 -4.45 6.39 -10.77
CA GLY A 97 -4.68 6.52 -9.33
C GLY A 97 -3.44 6.86 -8.49
N SER A 98 -2.35 7.33 -9.13
CA SER A 98 -1.21 7.94 -8.43
C SER A 98 -1.56 9.38 -8.07
N SER A 99 -1.20 9.82 -6.87
CA SER A 99 -1.58 11.15 -6.39
C SER A 99 -1.00 12.26 -7.27
N ASP A 100 0.32 12.28 -7.47
CA ASP A 100 0.99 13.29 -8.31
C ASP A 100 1.17 12.85 -9.77
N GLY A 101 0.63 11.69 -10.16
CA GLY A 101 0.78 11.15 -11.51
C GLY A 101 2.21 10.71 -11.86
N SER A 102 3.05 10.44 -10.85
CA SER A 102 4.41 9.90 -11.01
C SER A 102 4.46 8.37 -11.05
N GLY A 103 3.43 7.70 -10.51
CA GLY A 103 3.42 6.25 -10.29
C GLY A 103 4.08 5.80 -8.97
N PHE A 104 4.66 6.71 -8.19
CA PHE A 104 5.33 6.39 -6.92
C PHE A 104 4.53 6.80 -5.67
N THR A 105 3.37 7.43 -5.86
CA THR A 105 2.54 7.99 -4.79
C THR A 105 1.15 7.34 -4.75
N GLY A 106 0.42 7.50 -3.64
CA GLY A 106 -0.93 6.96 -3.47
C GLY A 106 -1.77 7.80 -2.48
N SER A 107 -2.85 7.23 -1.95
CA SER A 107 -3.73 7.85 -0.95
C SER A 107 -3.13 7.94 0.46
N GLY A 108 -1.94 7.35 0.67
CA GLY A 108 -1.21 7.43 1.94
C GLY A 108 -1.45 6.27 2.90
N CYS A 109 -2.30 5.30 2.53
CA CYS A 109 -2.51 4.10 3.33
C CYS A 109 -2.60 2.84 2.46
N ASN A 110 -1.85 1.82 2.83
CA ASN A 110 -1.84 0.54 2.12
C ASN A 110 -2.97 -0.38 2.58
N ILE A 111 -3.33 -1.34 1.74
CA ILE A 111 -4.27 -2.41 2.03
C ILE A 111 -3.61 -3.76 1.73
N GLN A 112 -4.04 -4.79 2.47
CA GLN A 112 -3.64 -6.17 2.21
C GLN A 112 -4.19 -6.67 0.88
N ASP A 113 -3.46 -7.62 0.26
CA ASP A 113 -3.89 -8.26 -0.98
C ASP A 113 -5.10 -9.18 -0.73
N GLU A 114 -5.89 -9.42 -1.78
CA GLU A 114 -7.14 -10.19 -1.75
C GLU A 114 -7.25 -10.99 -3.05
N PHE A 115 -7.05 -12.30 -2.97
CA PHE A 115 -7.07 -13.20 -4.12
C PHE A 115 -8.24 -14.17 -4.01
N HIS A 116 -8.93 -14.38 -5.13
CA HIS A 116 -10.06 -15.31 -5.22
C HIS A 116 -9.89 -16.19 -6.47
N PRO A 117 -10.19 -17.50 -6.41
CA PRO A 117 -9.97 -18.43 -7.52
C PRO A 117 -10.67 -18.01 -8.83
N ASP A 118 -11.82 -17.34 -8.74
CA ASP A 118 -12.58 -16.84 -9.88
C ASP A 118 -12.10 -15.47 -10.41
N LEU A 119 -11.29 -14.74 -9.65
CA LEU A 119 -10.84 -13.39 -10.02
C LEU A 119 -9.44 -13.47 -10.62
N ARG A 120 -9.41 -13.57 -11.95
CA ARG A 120 -8.19 -13.83 -12.74
C ARG A 120 -8.00 -12.79 -13.83
N HIS A 121 -6.74 -12.54 -14.20
CA HIS A 121 -6.36 -11.67 -15.30
C HIS A 121 -6.53 -12.37 -16.66
N SER A 122 -7.72 -12.92 -16.88
CA SER A 122 -8.07 -13.86 -17.95
C SER A 122 -8.20 -13.20 -19.33
N GLY A 123 -8.25 -11.87 -19.40
CA GLY A 123 -8.47 -11.15 -20.65
C GLY A 123 -8.34 -9.65 -20.48
N ARG A 124 -8.83 -8.92 -21.49
CA ARG A 124 -9.03 -7.48 -21.41
C ARG A 124 -10.04 -7.14 -20.33
N TYR A 125 -10.07 -5.86 -19.95
CA TYR A 125 -11.12 -5.26 -19.14
C TYR A 125 -11.09 -5.63 -17.65
N MET A 126 -10.11 -6.39 -17.19
CA MET A 126 -10.00 -6.73 -15.77
C MET A 126 -9.48 -5.51 -15.00
N LEU A 127 -10.19 -5.15 -13.93
CA LEU A 127 -9.83 -4.07 -13.01
C LEU A 127 -9.06 -4.68 -11.83
N SER A 128 -7.84 -4.20 -11.61
CA SER A 128 -6.93 -4.84 -10.65
C SER A 128 -6.07 -3.80 -9.91
N MET A 129 -5.77 -4.09 -8.64
CA MET A 129 -5.03 -3.19 -7.77
C MET A 129 -3.54 -3.18 -8.15
N ALA A 130 -3.02 -1.99 -8.46
CA ALA A 130 -1.59 -1.81 -8.64
C ALA A 130 -0.93 -1.72 -7.26
N LYS A 131 0.27 -2.28 -7.16
CA LYS A 131 1.06 -2.26 -5.93
C LYS A 131 2.54 -2.31 -6.26
N SER A 132 3.38 -2.07 -5.26
CA SER A 132 4.80 -2.35 -5.42
C SER A 132 5.04 -3.87 -5.54
N SER A 133 6.27 -4.27 -5.82
CA SER A 133 6.63 -5.70 -5.90
C SER A 133 6.30 -6.49 -4.63
N PHE A 134 6.06 -5.82 -3.49
CA PHE A 134 5.83 -6.45 -2.20
C PHE A 134 4.35 -6.66 -1.86
N PRO A 135 3.98 -7.77 -1.20
CA PRO A 135 2.61 -8.01 -0.74
C PRO A 135 2.10 -6.89 0.17
N GLY A 136 0.77 -6.67 0.16
CA GLY A 136 0.13 -5.70 1.07
C GLY A 136 0.57 -4.24 0.86
N THR A 137 0.99 -3.91 -0.35
CA THR A 137 1.35 -2.54 -0.76
C THR A 137 0.39 -1.94 -1.77
N GLY A 138 -0.76 -2.59 -1.99
CA GLY A 138 -1.89 -1.99 -2.69
C GLY A 138 -2.34 -0.75 -1.94
N ASN A 139 -2.76 0.29 -2.66
CA ASN A 139 -3.06 1.59 -2.06
C ASN A 139 -4.24 2.21 -2.82
N SER A 140 -3.99 3.16 -3.69
CA SER A 140 -5.01 3.80 -4.53
C SER A 140 -4.84 3.51 -6.01
N GLN A 141 -3.64 3.14 -6.44
CA GLN A 141 -3.35 2.90 -7.85
C GLN A 141 -4.01 1.62 -8.33
N PHE A 142 -4.60 1.65 -9.51
CA PHE A 142 -5.20 0.49 -10.15
C PHE A 142 -4.87 0.48 -11.63
N PHE A 143 -5.09 -0.67 -12.27
CA PHE A 143 -4.94 -0.81 -13.70
C PHE A 143 -6.11 -1.56 -14.33
N ILE A 144 -6.29 -1.33 -15.63
CA ILE A 144 -7.24 -2.04 -16.47
C ILE A 144 -6.41 -2.81 -17.52
N THR A 145 -6.67 -4.11 -17.64
CA THR A 145 -5.94 -4.96 -18.60
C THR A 145 -6.37 -4.68 -20.05
N LEU A 146 -5.39 -4.60 -20.95
CA LEU A 146 -5.58 -4.47 -22.40
C LEU A 146 -5.37 -5.81 -23.15
N THR A 147 -4.96 -6.85 -22.42
CA THR A 147 -4.81 -8.23 -22.88
C THR A 147 -4.91 -9.18 -21.69
N ALA A 148 -4.95 -10.50 -21.91
CA ALA A 148 -4.82 -11.47 -20.83
C ALA A 148 -3.41 -11.42 -20.20
N THR A 149 -3.33 -11.32 -18.88
CA THR A 149 -2.06 -11.20 -18.13
C THR A 149 -1.99 -12.20 -16.97
N PRO A 150 -2.12 -13.52 -17.21
CA PRO A 150 -2.20 -14.53 -16.15
C PRO A 150 -0.96 -14.59 -15.25
N PHE A 151 0.18 -14.07 -15.70
CA PHE A 151 1.39 -13.95 -14.88
C PHE A 151 1.27 -12.95 -13.72
N LEU A 152 0.18 -12.17 -13.66
CA LEU A 152 -0.19 -11.27 -12.56
C LEU A 152 -1.17 -11.92 -11.56
N ASP A 153 -1.70 -13.12 -11.85
CA ASP A 153 -2.57 -13.84 -10.94
C ASP A 153 -1.86 -14.13 -9.61
N ASP A 154 -2.60 -13.98 -8.51
CA ASP A 154 -2.11 -14.12 -7.12
C ASP A 154 -0.93 -13.17 -6.79
N LYS A 155 -0.75 -12.13 -7.59
CA LYS A 155 0.16 -11.01 -7.35
C LYS A 155 -0.58 -9.69 -7.28
N HIS A 156 -1.67 -9.51 -8.01
CA HIS A 156 -2.48 -8.29 -7.98
C HIS A 156 -3.95 -8.65 -7.74
N SER A 157 -4.60 -7.98 -6.78
CA SER A 157 -6.01 -8.22 -6.46
C SER A 157 -6.88 -7.73 -7.61
N VAL A 158 -7.44 -8.66 -8.40
CA VAL A 158 -8.54 -8.34 -9.31
C VAL A 158 -9.77 -8.05 -8.45
N PHE A 159 -10.47 -6.95 -8.71
CA PHE A 159 -11.62 -6.54 -7.91
C PHE A 159 -12.82 -6.06 -8.76
N GLY A 160 -12.72 -6.21 -10.09
CA GLY A 160 -13.82 -5.88 -10.97
C GLY A 160 -13.51 -6.10 -12.45
N GLU A 161 -14.46 -5.71 -13.29
CA GLU A 161 -14.39 -5.84 -14.74
C GLU A 161 -15.10 -4.66 -15.42
N ILE A 162 -14.51 -4.13 -16.51
CA ILE A 162 -15.17 -3.18 -17.37
C ILE A 162 -16.29 -3.86 -18.18
N ILE A 163 -17.52 -3.41 -17.98
CA ILE A 163 -18.74 -3.94 -18.60
C ILE A 163 -19.37 -3.00 -19.62
N ALA A 164 -19.01 -1.70 -19.64
CA ALA A 164 -19.40 -0.74 -20.67
C ALA A 164 -18.29 0.28 -20.94
N GLY A 165 -18.28 0.91 -22.13
CA GLY A 165 -17.19 1.78 -22.58
C GLY A 165 -15.93 1.01 -23.00
N ARG A 166 -16.08 -0.25 -23.45
CA ARG A 166 -14.96 -1.11 -23.86
C ARG A 166 -14.22 -0.59 -25.09
N ASP A 167 -14.90 0.15 -25.95
CA ASP A 167 -14.32 0.85 -27.10
C ASP A 167 -13.27 1.88 -26.70
N ILE A 168 -13.47 2.59 -25.57
CA ILE A 168 -12.47 3.50 -25.00
C ILE A 168 -11.23 2.70 -24.55
N ILE A 169 -11.44 1.59 -23.83
CA ILE A 169 -10.35 0.72 -23.37
C ILE A 169 -9.59 0.10 -24.55
N ASP A 170 -10.31 -0.38 -25.56
CA ASP A 170 -9.70 -0.92 -26.78
C ASP A 170 -8.91 0.15 -27.55
N GLY A 171 -9.38 1.40 -27.54
CA GLY A 171 -8.68 2.54 -28.11
C GLY A 171 -7.26 2.70 -27.57
N PHE A 172 -7.04 2.45 -26.27
CA PHE A 172 -5.73 2.55 -25.64
C PHE A 172 -4.69 1.53 -26.16
N THR A 173 -5.09 0.54 -26.97
CA THR A 173 -4.14 -0.34 -27.66
C THR A 173 -3.46 0.33 -28.86
N ASN A 174 -3.97 1.46 -29.34
CA ASN A 174 -3.48 2.15 -30.52
C ASN A 174 -2.44 3.24 -30.16
N SER A 175 -1.16 2.93 -30.38
CA SER A 175 -0.04 3.85 -30.10
C SER A 175 0.02 5.09 -31.00
N SER A 176 -0.67 5.09 -32.14
CA SER A 176 -0.76 6.29 -32.98
C SER A 176 -1.78 7.29 -32.44
N ILE A 177 -2.80 6.83 -31.72
CA ILE A 177 -3.83 7.68 -31.10
C ILE A 177 -3.42 8.08 -29.67
N TYR A 178 -2.85 7.14 -28.92
CA TYR A 178 -2.40 7.35 -27.55
C TYR A 178 -0.89 7.11 -27.44
N PRO A 179 -0.06 8.02 -27.98
CA PRO A 179 1.38 7.88 -27.88
C PRO A 179 1.86 8.09 -26.44
N THR A 180 2.94 7.40 -26.07
CA THR A 180 3.56 7.46 -24.75
C THR A 180 5.02 7.90 -24.87
N ASP A 181 5.57 8.40 -23.76
CA ASP A 181 7.00 8.70 -23.65
C ASP A 181 7.83 7.44 -23.32
N GLY A 182 9.14 7.62 -23.11
CA GLY A 182 10.05 6.52 -22.79
C GLY A 182 9.84 5.86 -21.41
N SER A 183 8.94 6.39 -20.59
CA SER A 183 8.53 5.82 -19.29
C SER A 183 7.11 5.26 -19.32
N ASP A 184 6.58 4.99 -20.52
CA ASP A 184 5.20 4.54 -20.77
C ASP A 184 4.13 5.56 -20.34
N LYS A 185 4.48 6.83 -20.10
CA LYS A 185 3.51 7.86 -19.70
C LYS A 185 2.82 8.44 -20.94
N PRO A 186 1.48 8.55 -20.99
CA PRO A 186 0.80 9.20 -22.11
C PRO A 186 1.30 10.63 -22.35
N ILE A 187 1.65 10.96 -23.60
CA ILE A 187 2.16 12.30 -23.97
C ILE A 187 1.08 13.36 -23.73
N THR A 188 -0.15 13.06 -24.13
CA THR A 188 -1.32 13.86 -23.77
C THR A 188 -2.00 13.20 -22.57
N PRO A 189 -2.16 13.91 -21.44
CA PRO A 189 -2.73 13.33 -20.23
C PRO A 189 -4.10 12.70 -20.49
N ILE A 190 -4.29 11.49 -19.99
CA ILE A 190 -5.59 10.82 -19.92
C ILE A 190 -6.04 10.93 -18.47
N THR A 191 -7.14 11.63 -18.23
CA THR A 191 -7.59 12.04 -16.90
C THR A 191 -8.88 11.34 -16.55
N MET A 192 -9.00 10.88 -15.29
CA MET A 192 -10.27 10.52 -14.67
C MET A 192 -10.91 11.82 -14.20
N ASP A 193 -11.86 12.36 -14.97
CA ASP A 193 -12.54 13.61 -14.62
C ASP A 193 -13.37 13.43 -13.35
N SER A 194 -14.04 12.28 -13.23
CA SER A 194 -14.71 11.85 -12.01
C SER A 194 -14.85 10.33 -11.93
N VAL A 195 -15.00 9.79 -10.71
CA VAL A 195 -15.38 8.39 -10.47
C VAL A 195 -16.64 8.33 -9.61
N THR A 196 -17.77 7.93 -10.22
CA THR A 196 -19.06 7.83 -9.52
C THR A 196 -19.40 6.39 -9.19
N ILE A 197 -19.77 6.13 -7.93
CA ILE A 197 -20.21 4.79 -7.48
C ILE A 197 -21.73 4.72 -7.48
N SER A 198 -22.29 3.64 -8.03
CA SER A 198 -23.73 3.44 -8.12
C SER A 198 -24.14 1.98 -8.05
N GLY A 199 -25.45 1.73 -7.96
CA GLY A 199 -26.04 0.39 -8.08
C GLY A 199 -26.76 -0.07 -6.80
N PRO A 200 -27.66 -1.06 -6.93
CA PRO A 200 -28.60 -1.43 -5.87
C PRO A 200 -27.93 -1.99 -4.61
N SER A 201 -26.75 -2.61 -4.76
CA SER A 201 -26.06 -3.25 -3.64
C SER A 201 -25.25 -2.28 -2.78
N LEU A 202 -25.03 -1.03 -3.26
CA LEU A 202 -24.20 -0.04 -2.55
C LEU A 202 -24.77 0.28 -1.16
N ALA A 203 -26.09 0.45 -1.04
CA ALA A 203 -26.72 0.80 0.23
C ALA A 203 -26.58 -0.28 1.32
N GLY A 204 -26.30 -1.52 0.94
CA GLY A 204 -26.08 -2.63 1.87
C GLY A 204 -24.60 -2.97 2.09
N PHE A 205 -23.69 -2.26 1.44
CA PHE A 205 -22.25 -2.50 1.56
C PHE A 205 -21.65 -1.53 2.58
N ASP A 206 -21.36 -2.04 3.77
CA ASP A 206 -20.79 -1.25 4.86
C ASP A 206 -19.28 -1.04 4.63
N LEU A 207 -18.90 0.16 4.19
CA LEU A 207 -17.50 0.56 3.98
C LEU A 207 -16.69 0.65 5.28
N HIS A 208 -17.37 0.63 6.43
CA HIS A 208 -16.77 0.73 7.75
C HIS A 208 -16.79 -0.58 8.52
N ASP A 209 -17.17 -1.69 7.88
CA ASP A 209 -17.12 -3.01 8.49
C ASP A 209 -15.67 -3.31 8.96
N PRO A 210 -15.44 -3.50 10.28
CA PRO A 210 -14.12 -3.80 10.82
C PRO A 210 -13.46 -5.04 10.19
N ALA A 211 -14.24 -6.00 9.69
CA ALA A 211 -13.73 -7.19 9.01
C ALA A 211 -12.99 -6.88 7.70
N LEU A 212 -13.19 -5.68 7.14
CA LEU A 212 -12.44 -5.22 5.97
C LEU A 212 -10.99 -4.87 6.32
N GLU A 213 -10.65 -4.68 7.61
CA GLU A 213 -9.30 -4.32 8.09
C GLU A 213 -8.71 -3.06 7.42
N LEU A 214 -9.57 -2.15 6.95
CA LEU A 214 -9.14 -0.91 6.32
C LEU A 214 -8.65 0.10 7.38
N HIS A 215 -7.38 0.49 7.30
CA HIS A 215 -6.79 1.45 8.23
C HIS A 215 -7.37 2.84 8.01
N THR A 216 -7.50 3.66 9.06
CA THR A 216 -8.07 5.02 8.92
C THR A 216 -6.97 6.08 8.95
N ILE A 217 -7.21 7.21 8.28
CA ILE A 217 -6.32 8.37 8.30
C ILE A 217 -7.05 9.53 8.97
N ARG A 218 -6.36 10.24 9.86
CA ARG A 218 -6.86 11.48 10.45
C ARG A 218 -5.78 12.54 10.57
N ALA A 219 -6.17 13.80 10.49
CA ALA A 219 -5.28 14.89 10.86
C ALA A 219 -5.13 14.96 12.39
N VAL A 220 -3.91 15.24 12.85
CA VAL A 220 -3.65 15.69 14.21
C VAL A 220 -3.08 17.10 14.14
N ASN A 221 -3.57 17.97 15.02
CA ASN A 221 -3.10 19.34 15.13
C ASN A 221 -2.09 19.42 16.29
N PRO A 222 -0.78 19.20 16.05
CA PRO A 222 0.21 19.37 17.08
C PRO A 222 0.28 20.84 17.52
N ILE A 223 0.76 21.07 18.74
CA ILE A 223 1.07 22.41 19.23
C ILE A 223 2.55 22.68 18.97
N PRO A 224 2.93 23.45 17.93
CA PRO A 224 4.31 23.85 17.74
C PRO A 224 4.68 24.94 18.75
N SER A 225 5.87 24.83 19.34
CA SER A 225 6.48 25.87 20.17
C SER A 225 7.87 26.21 19.64
N ARG A 226 8.21 27.50 19.62
CA ARG A 226 9.52 27.96 19.15
C ARG A 226 10.46 28.16 20.34
N ASN A 227 11.64 27.54 20.30
CA ASN A 227 12.74 27.90 21.18
C ASN A 227 13.70 28.82 20.41
N SER A 228 13.55 30.12 20.66
CA SER A 228 14.32 31.18 20.00
C SER A 228 15.82 31.15 20.31
N ALA A 229 16.23 30.61 21.46
CA ALA A 229 17.64 30.57 21.87
C ALA A 229 18.42 29.45 21.18
N ALA A 230 17.76 28.31 20.93
CA ALA A 230 18.33 27.17 20.24
C ALA A 230 18.02 27.13 18.73
N SER A 231 17.26 28.11 18.21
CA SER A 231 16.75 28.13 16.84
C SER A 231 16.05 26.81 16.46
N THR A 232 15.18 26.34 17.36
CA THR A 232 14.43 25.08 17.21
C THR A 232 12.90 25.29 17.26
N PHE A 233 12.16 24.43 16.57
CA PHE A 233 10.73 24.22 16.77
C PHE A 233 10.52 22.87 17.46
N VAL A 234 9.67 22.86 18.47
CA VAL A 234 9.26 21.67 19.20
C VAL A 234 7.78 21.42 18.94
N VAL A 235 7.47 20.25 18.40
CA VAL A 235 6.12 19.73 18.21
C VAL A 235 5.91 18.60 19.20
N THR A 236 4.94 18.76 20.10
CA THR A 236 4.55 17.71 21.06
C THR A 236 3.19 17.14 20.70
N PHE A 237 3.08 15.82 20.71
CA PHE A 237 1.82 15.10 20.51
C PHE A 237 1.80 13.77 21.27
N ASN A 238 0.60 13.26 21.54
CA ASN A 238 0.41 11.97 22.19
C ASN A 238 0.42 10.86 21.14
N ARG A 239 1.24 9.84 21.37
CA ARG A 239 1.30 8.66 20.51
C ARG A 239 0.35 7.59 21.01
N GLN A 240 -0.19 6.81 20.09
CA GLN A 240 -1.07 5.68 20.32
C GLN A 240 -0.41 4.43 19.72
N ALA A 241 -0.70 3.27 20.33
CA ALA A 241 -0.23 1.99 19.82
C ALA A 241 -0.78 1.74 18.41
N LYS A 242 -0.01 1.05 17.55
CA LYS A 242 -0.44 0.70 16.19
C LYS A 242 -0.81 1.93 15.33
N HIS A 243 -0.11 3.04 15.52
CA HIS A 243 -0.32 4.23 14.70
C HIS A 243 1.00 4.68 14.05
N ASP A 244 0.91 5.00 12.76
CA ASP A 244 1.94 5.79 12.09
C ASP A 244 1.60 7.27 12.16
N TYR A 245 2.64 8.07 12.33
CA TYR A 245 2.56 9.51 12.33
C TYR A 245 3.39 10.04 11.16
N ILE A 246 2.72 10.56 10.15
CA ILE A 246 3.35 11.19 8.99
C ILE A 246 3.45 12.68 9.29
N TYR A 247 4.65 13.08 9.67
CA TYR A 247 4.97 14.44 10.04
C TYR A 247 5.62 15.16 8.86
N SER A 248 4.97 16.21 8.39
CA SER A 248 5.50 17.08 7.35
C SER A 248 5.84 18.46 7.91
N TYR A 249 6.97 19.02 7.49
CA TYR A 249 7.42 20.33 7.91
C TYR A 249 8.17 21.06 6.82
N SER A 250 8.20 22.39 6.88
CA SER A 250 9.01 23.22 5.99
C SER A 250 9.74 24.30 6.79
N PHE A 251 11.00 24.53 6.45
CA PHE A 251 11.79 25.67 6.93
C PHE A 251 11.93 26.77 5.87
N ASP A 252 11.35 26.57 4.69
CA ASP A 252 11.36 27.53 3.58
C ASP A 252 10.00 27.58 2.87
N LEU A 253 9.13 28.48 3.34
CA LEU A 253 7.84 28.75 2.70
C LEU A 253 7.96 29.55 1.39
N ALA A 254 9.16 30.01 0.99
CA ALA A 254 9.34 30.70 -0.29
C ALA A 254 9.47 29.70 -1.45
N SER A 255 10.23 28.62 -1.25
CA SER A 255 10.33 27.52 -2.22
C SER A 255 9.27 26.42 -2.04
N TRP A 256 8.50 26.47 -0.94
CA TRP A 256 7.57 25.41 -0.52
C TRP A 256 8.23 24.03 -0.38
N THR A 257 9.54 24.01 -0.15
CA THR A 257 10.25 22.74 0.09
C THR A 257 9.77 22.16 1.40
N ALA A 258 9.08 21.01 1.33
CA ALA A 258 8.59 20.29 2.49
C ALA A 258 9.38 18.98 2.69
N PHE A 259 9.58 18.62 3.94
CA PHE A 259 10.22 17.40 4.39
C PHE A 259 9.16 16.54 5.09
N ARG A 260 9.24 15.23 4.90
CA ARG A 260 8.31 14.26 5.50
C ARG A 260 9.08 13.22 6.27
N ASN A 261 8.65 12.95 7.50
CA ASN A 261 9.13 11.85 8.32
C ASN A 261 7.94 10.96 8.70
N ILE A 262 8.18 9.66 8.79
CA ILE A 262 7.21 8.69 9.28
C ILE A 262 7.71 8.21 10.64
N LEU A 263 6.86 8.27 11.66
CA LEU A 263 7.16 7.82 13.02
C LEU A 263 6.16 6.72 13.42
N SER A 264 6.64 5.50 13.61
CA SER A 264 5.84 4.31 13.97
C SER A 264 5.96 4.01 15.47
N ALA A 265 4.87 3.70 16.20
CA ALA A 265 4.91 3.58 17.67
C ALA A 265 4.24 2.32 18.21
N ASP A 266 4.78 1.80 19.32
CA ASP A 266 3.97 1.15 20.36
C ASP A 266 3.86 2.08 21.57
N THR A 267 2.67 2.05 22.17
CA THR A 267 2.22 2.78 23.37
C THR A 267 3.26 3.65 24.09
N PHE A 268 3.09 4.99 24.09
CA PHE A 268 3.46 5.89 25.21
C PHE A 268 2.87 7.30 25.01
N PRO A 269 2.44 8.00 26.08
CA PRO A 269 2.16 9.43 26.02
C PRO A 269 3.47 10.24 25.96
N GLY A 270 3.45 11.37 25.25
CA GLY A 270 4.50 12.39 25.31
C GLY A 270 5.73 12.11 24.44
N TYR A 271 5.66 12.50 23.17
CA TYR A 271 6.84 12.60 22.30
C TYR A 271 7.06 14.04 21.86
N THR A 272 8.32 14.47 21.83
CA THR A 272 8.72 15.81 21.41
C THR A 272 9.53 15.70 20.14
N PHE A 273 9.02 16.22 19.06
CA PHE A 273 9.73 16.35 17.80
C PHE A 273 10.36 17.74 17.71
N THR A 274 11.69 17.79 17.65
CA THR A 274 12.49 19.01 17.57
C THR A 274 13.10 19.17 16.18
N THR A 275 12.76 20.24 15.47
CA THR A 275 13.44 20.63 14.23
C THR A 275 14.48 21.70 14.54
N THR A 276 15.72 21.52 14.10
CA THR A 276 16.85 22.48 14.25
C THR A 276 17.15 23.24 12.96
N GLY A 277 17.84 24.38 13.06
CA GLY A 277 18.40 25.07 11.87
C GLY A 277 17.45 26.06 11.20
N LEU A 278 16.50 26.60 11.96
CA LEU A 278 15.45 27.47 11.42
C LEU A 278 15.97 28.90 11.28
N THR A 279 16.06 29.36 10.03
CA THR A 279 16.60 30.69 9.70
C THR A 279 15.51 31.76 9.57
N ALA A 280 14.22 31.39 9.49
CA ALA A 280 13.10 32.32 9.32
C ALA A 280 11.86 31.97 10.18
N ASN A 281 10.98 32.95 10.43
CA ASN A 281 9.67 32.80 11.09
C ASN A 281 8.61 32.11 10.18
N ARG A 282 9.05 31.27 9.25
CA ARG A 282 8.24 30.67 8.19
C ARG A 282 8.32 29.16 8.33
N PHE A 283 7.60 28.66 9.32
CA PHE A 283 7.53 27.24 9.62
C PHE A 283 6.08 26.78 9.53
N PHE A 284 5.88 25.69 8.82
CA PHE A 284 4.62 24.99 8.74
C PHE A 284 4.85 23.57 9.20
N THR A 285 3.84 23.01 9.85
CA THR A 285 3.81 21.60 10.22
C THR A 285 2.43 21.01 9.96
N ARG A 286 2.41 19.77 9.46
CA ARG A 286 1.23 18.91 9.40
C ARG A 286 1.58 17.56 10.00
N LEU A 287 0.59 16.95 10.64
CA LEU A 287 0.69 15.62 11.19
C LEU A 287 -0.54 14.83 10.75
N ALA A 288 -0.32 13.85 9.90
CA ALA A 288 -1.33 12.84 9.59
C ALA A 288 -1.06 11.61 10.44
N VAL A 289 -2.13 10.92 10.85
CA VAL A 289 -2.02 9.69 11.62
C VAL A 289 -2.76 8.58 10.88
N VAL A 290 -2.08 7.48 10.65
CA VAL A 290 -2.65 6.25 10.09
C VAL A 290 -2.85 5.26 11.24
N ASP A 291 -4.09 4.83 11.43
CA ASP A 291 -4.52 3.94 12.52
C ASP A 291 -4.62 2.50 12.03
N TYR A 292 -3.71 1.65 12.52
CA TYR A 292 -3.65 0.23 12.26
C TYR A 292 -4.19 -0.60 13.44
N SER A 293 -4.92 0.01 14.37
CA SER A 293 -5.44 -0.69 15.57
C SER A 293 -6.36 -1.87 15.24
N ALA A 294 -7.00 -1.83 14.07
CA ALA A 294 -7.82 -2.92 13.54
C ALA A 294 -7.01 -4.15 13.06
N LEU A 295 -5.70 -4.00 12.79
CA LEU A 295 -4.86 -5.15 12.46
C LEU A 295 -4.61 -5.97 13.73
N GLU A 296 -4.77 -7.28 13.63
CA GLU A 296 -4.21 -8.17 14.64
C GLU A 296 -2.68 -8.02 14.66
N ASN A 297 -2.10 -8.05 15.85
CA ASN A 297 -0.64 -8.10 15.92
C ASN A 297 -0.20 -9.42 15.28
N PRO A 298 0.86 -9.45 14.48
CA PRO A 298 1.53 -10.72 14.23
C PRO A 298 1.92 -11.27 15.60
N GLU A 299 1.32 -12.38 16.02
CA GLU A 299 1.78 -13.02 17.26
C GLU A 299 3.26 -13.36 17.08
N PRO A 300 4.14 -13.12 18.07
CA PRO A 300 5.52 -13.56 18.01
C PRO A 300 5.66 -15.07 17.72
N ALA A 301 4.63 -15.86 18.03
CA ALA A 301 4.50 -17.27 17.70
C ALA A 301 4.41 -17.57 16.17
N VAL A 302 4.03 -16.60 15.34
CA VAL A 302 3.96 -16.72 13.87
C VAL A 302 5.35 -16.90 13.26
N LEU A 303 6.42 -16.51 13.98
CA LEU A 303 7.82 -16.59 13.53
C LEU A 303 8.54 -17.83 14.08
N GLY A 304 7.80 -18.91 14.33
CA GLY A 304 8.29 -20.19 14.88
C GLY A 304 8.49 -21.30 13.85
N THR A 305 8.53 -22.54 14.32
CA THR A 305 8.72 -23.74 13.48
C THR A 305 7.71 -23.80 12.34
N GLY A 306 8.19 -23.98 11.11
CA GLY A 306 7.34 -24.14 9.92
C GLY A 306 6.93 -22.83 9.24
N SER A 307 7.23 -21.67 9.84
CA SER A 307 7.15 -20.38 9.16
C SER A 307 8.36 -20.14 8.27
N THR A 308 8.21 -19.29 7.26
CA THR A 308 9.35 -18.74 6.52
C THR A 308 9.28 -17.22 6.47
N ILE A 309 10.44 -16.58 6.57
CA ILE A 309 10.58 -15.12 6.54
C ILE A 309 11.49 -14.80 5.36
N THR A 310 10.94 -14.13 4.34
CA THR A 310 11.69 -13.80 3.12
C THR A 310 11.97 -12.31 3.07
N PHE A 311 13.25 -11.94 3.11
CA PHE A 311 13.72 -10.59 2.87
C PHE A 311 14.05 -10.42 1.40
N THR A 312 13.54 -9.37 0.77
CA THR A 312 13.74 -9.12 -0.67
C THR A 312 14.31 -7.73 -0.89
N THR A 313 15.38 -7.64 -1.68
CA THR A 313 16.02 -6.38 -2.07
C THR A 313 15.20 -5.65 -3.14
N ARG A 314 15.52 -4.38 -3.38
CA ARG A 314 15.00 -3.65 -4.55
C ARG A 314 15.40 -4.27 -5.89
N SER A 315 16.55 -4.94 -5.96
CA SER A 315 17.02 -5.64 -7.17
C SER A 315 16.33 -6.99 -7.41
N GLY A 316 15.47 -7.44 -6.48
CA GLY A 316 14.74 -8.70 -6.59
C GLY A 316 15.48 -9.92 -6.02
N SER A 317 16.68 -9.74 -5.49
CA SER A 317 17.38 -10.79 -4.74
C SER A 317 16.71 -11.03 -3.40
N SER A 318 16.73 -12.26 -2.90
CA SER A 318 16.02 -12.62 -1.67
C SER A 318 16.84 -13.50 -0.73
N LEU A 319 16.55 -13.40 0.56
CA LEU A 319 17.02 -14.30 1.62
C LEU A 319 15.80 -14.82 2.39
N THR A 320 15.58 -16.12 2.35
CA THR A 320 14.52 -16.80 3.08
C THR A 320 15.10 -17.49 4.32
N LEU A 321 14.56 -17.16 5.49
CA LEU A 321 14.84 -17.82 6.76
C LEU A 321 13.71 -18.79 7.09
N ALA A 322 14.04 -19.97 7.59
CA ALA A 322 13.08 -20.95 8.09
C ALA A 322 13.47 -21.33 9.53
N PRO A 323 12.89 -20.67 10.55
CA PRO A 323 13.16 -20.98 11.94
C PRO A 323 12.72 -22.41 12.31
N ASP A 324 13.50 -23.10 13.13
CA ASP A 324 13.17 -24.45 13.62
C ASP A 324 12.37 -24.44 14.93
N GLY A 325 12.20 -23.27 15.56
CA GLY A 325 11.59 -23.08 16.88
C GLY A 325 12.45 -23.51 18.07
N ALA A 326 13.67 -24.00 17.83
CA ALA A 326 14.68 -24.33 18.83
C ALA A 326 15.77 -23.24 18.96
N GLY A 327 15.53 -22.07 18.35
CA GLY A 327 16.47 -20.95 18.34
C GLY A 327 17.50 -21.03 17.22
N GLY A 328 17.25 -21.83 16.18
CA GLY A 328 18.05 -21.90 14.95
C GLY A 328 17.15 -22.07 13.73
N GLY A 329 17.66 -22.71 12.69
CA GLY A 329 16.88 -23.02 11.48
C GLY A 329 17.75 -23.16 10.25
N THR A 330 17.16 -22.90 9.09
CA THR A 330 17.88 -22.88 7.80
C THR A 330 17.68 -21.56 7.09
N TRP A 331 18.58 -21.27 6.16
CA TRP A 331 18.44 -20.14 5.25
C TRP A 331 18.65 -20.57 3.80
N THR A 332 18.07 -19.84 2.87
CA THR A 332 18.27 -20.01 1.42
C THR A 332 18.22 -18.65 0.76
N ASP A 333 19.08 -18.39 -0.21
CA ASP A 333 19.04 -17.15 -0.99
C ASP A 333 18.53 -17.37 -2.43
N SER A 334 18.36 -16.27 -3.16
CA SER A 334 17.89 -16.27 -4.54
C SER A 334 18.87 -16.89 -5.55
N ASP A 335 20.14 -17.07 -5.18
CA ASP A 335 21.15 -17.71 -6.02
C ASP A 335 21.18 -19.24 -5.82
N GLY A 336 20.39 -19.74 -4.86
CA GLY A 336 20.26 -21.16 -4.54
C GLY A 336 21.27 -21.62 -3.48
N ASP A 337 22.05 -20.71 -2.91
CA ASP A 337 22.89 -21.01 -1.76
C ASP A 337 22.01 -21.21 -0.52
N SER A 338 22.42 -22.13 0.35
CA SER A 338 21.68 -22.46 1.56
C SER A 338 22.60 -22.97 2.66
N GLY A 339 22.17 -22.81 3.90
CA GLY A 339 22.94 -23.25 5.06
C GLY A 339 22.13 -23.26 6.35
N ALA A 340 22.82 -23.48 7.45
CA ALA A 340 22.25 -23.46 8.79
C ALA A 340 22.23 -22.05 9.37
N MET A 341 21.16 -21.77 10.12
CA MET A 341 21.03 -20.61 10.97
C MET A 341 21.39 -21.02 12.39
N THR A 342 22.55 -20.56 12.89
CA THR A 342 23.12 -20.95 14.19
C THR A 342 22.44 -20.26 15.37
N SER A 343 21.71 -19.17 15.11
CA SER A 343 20.83 -18.56 16.10
C SER A 343 19.65 -17.88 15.41
N PHE A 344 18.50 -17.87 16.06
CA PHE A 344 17.32 -17.10 15.68
C PHE A 344 16.52 -16.73 16.92
N SER A 345 16.15 -15.46 17.04
CA SER A 345 15.24 -14.98 18.07
C SER A 345 14.47 -13.76 17.58
N VAL A 346 13.26 -13.60 18.10
CA VAL A 346 12.46 -12.40 17.93
C VAL A 346 12.41 -11.69 19.27
N THR A 347 12.66 -10.39 19.26
CA THR A 347 12.65 -9.56 20.46
C THR A 347 11.70 -8.41 20.25
N ASP A 348 10.74 -8.26 21.16
CA ASP A 348 9.95 -7.04 21.26
C ASP A 348 10.90 -5.90 21.63
N LEU A 349 10.94 -4.87 20.81
CA LEU A 349 11.68 -3.67 21.14
C LEU A 349 10.86 -2.87 22.16
N ALA A 350 11.51 -2.53 23.27
CA ALA A 350 10.94 -1.61 24.23
C ALA A 350 10.56 -0.32 23.48
N PRO A 351 9.32 0.18 23.65
CA PRO A 351 8.90 1.35 22.91
C PRO A 351 9.75 2.56 23.32
N GLN A 352 10.15 3.36 22.34
CA GLN A 352 11.10 4.46 22.55
C GLN A 352 10.37 5.72 23.04
N THR A 353 10.78 6.25 24.19
CA THR A 353 10.36 7.58 24.70
C THR A 353 11.52 8.58 24.58
N GLY A 354 11.26 9.80 24.12
CA GLY A 354 12.28 10.85 24.11
C GLY A 354 12.02 11.99 23.14
N ASP A 355 13.05 12.84 23.00
CA ASP A 355 13.07 13.92 22.01
C ASP A 355 13.62 13.37 20.69
N PHE A 356 12.92 13.65 19.60
CA PHE A 356 13.40 13.38 18.25
C PHE A 356 13.96 14.64 17.65
N ILE A 357 15.24 14.68 17.33
CA ILE A 357 15.84 15.86 16.67
C ILE A 357 15.96 15.56 15.18
N SER A 358 15.09 16.15 14.34
CA SER A 358 15.26 16.05 12.90
C SER A 358 16.21 17.13 12.40
N SER A 359 17.37 16.71 11.89
CA SER A 359 18.28 17.57 11.13
C SER A 359 18.27 17.28 9.62
N ALA A 360 17.49 16.28 9.15
CA ALA A 360 17.37 15.89 7.74
C ALA A 360 16.05 15.15 7.42
N SER A 361 15.69 15.06 6.13
CA SER A 361 14.68 14.14 5.58
C SER A 361 15.17 12.69 5.68
N GLN A 362 14.93 12.04 6.80
CA GLN A 362 15.13 10.61 6.92
C GLN A 362 13.88 10.03 7.58
N ALA A 363 13.30 9.01 6.96
CA ALA A 363 12.25 8.23 7.59
C ALA A 363 12.88 7.46 8.76
N PHE A 364 12.46 7.76 9.99
CA PHE A 364 12.91 7.03 11.18
C PHE A 364 11.77 6.15 11.65
N TYR A 365 11.74 4.92 11.13
CA TYR A 365 10.90 3.88 11.69
C TYR A 365 11.42 3.59 13.09
N LEU A 366 10.57 3.75 14.10
CA LEU A 366 10.85 3.18 15.42
C LEU A 366 10.21 1.78 15.38
N PRO A 367 11.02 0.72 15.29
CA PRO A 367 10.53 -0.62 15.02
C PRO A 367 9.97 -1.26 16.28
N LEU A 368 8.98 -2.15 16.10
CA LEU A 368 8.32 -2.84 17.21
C LEU A 368 8.93 -4.19 17.51
N LEU A 369 9.35 -4.90 16.46
CA LEU A 369 9.99 -6.20 16.57
C LEU A 369 11.39 -6.14 16.00
N ARG A 370 12.31 -6.84 16.65
CA ARG A 370 13.64 -7.12 16.13
C ARG A 370 13.84 -8.62 15.96
N ILE A 371 14.06 -9.05 14.72
CA ILE A 371 14.59 -10.38 14.44
C ILE A 371 16.11 -10.33 14.62
N ASN A 372 16.64 -11.25 15.41
CA ASN A 372 18.06 -11.51 15.53
C ASN A 372 18.37 -12.89 14.98
N PHE A 373 19.38 -13.02 14.12
CA PHE A 373 19.80 -14.34 13.66
C PHE A 373 21.27 -14.40 13.26
N ALA A 374 21.81 -15.61 13.15
CA ALA A 374 23.19 -15.89 12.79
C ALA A 374 23.25 -16.97 11.71
N LEU A 375 24.03 -16.77 10.65
CA LEU A 375 24.22 -17.74 9.57
C LEU A 375 25.57 -18.45 9.71
N ASP A 376 25.65 -19.70 9.26
CA ASP A 376 26.84 -20.57 9.37
C ASP A 376 28.02 -20.23 8.45
N GLY A 377 27.86 -19.26 7.54
CA GLY A 377 28.93 -18.73 6.68
C GLY A 377 29.29 -19.62 5.47
N SER A 378 28.44 -20.58 5.10
CA SER A 378 28.66 -21.49 3.97
C SER A 378 28.18 -20.92 2.62
N GLY A 379 29.00 -20.07 1.96
CA GLY A 379 28.60 -19.41 0.69
C GLY A 379 27.54 -18.31 0.92
N GLY A 380 27.45 -17.30 0.06
CA GLY A 380 26.56 -16.16 0.32
C GLY A 380 27.06 -15.19 1.42
N PRO A 381 26.22 -14.25 1.93
CA PRO A 381 26.58 -12.98 2.62
C PRO A 381 27.36 -13.10 3.96
N ALA A 382 28.57 -13.63 3.90
CA ALA A 382 29.29 -14.23 5.03
C ALA A 382 30.16 -13.25 5.86
N ASN A 383 30.00 -11.93 5.74
CA ASN A 383 30.87 -11.00 6.48
C ASN A 383 30.36 -10.61 7.87
N ARG A 384 29.21 -11.11 8.34
CA ARG A 384 28.75 -10.96 9.75
C ARG A 384 28.05 -12.21 10.24
N THR A 385 28.42 -12.68 11.43
CA THR A 385 27.81 -13.84 12.11
C THR A 385 26.53 -13.49 12.87
N THR A 386 26.11 -12.22 12.94
CA THR A 386 24.87 -11.84 13.62
C THR A 386 24.21 -10.67 12.91
N HIS A 387 22.92 -10.83 12.67
CA HIS A 387 22.04 -9.90 11.98
C HIS A 387 20.94 -9.45 12.93
N GLN A 388 20.59 -8.17 12.85
CA GLN A 388 19.45 -7.58 13.53
C GLN A 388 18.58 -6.89 12.50
N LEU A 389 17.29 -7.20 12.48
CA LEU A 389 16.33 -6.59 11.58
C LEU A 389 15.10 -6.13 12.32
N ASN A 390 14.80 -4.87 12.10
CA ASN A 390 13.70 -4.16 12.69
C ASN A 390 12.48 -4.27 11.75
N LEU A 391 11.35 -4.77 12.24
CA LEU A 391 10.11 -4.95 11.47
C LEU A 391 9.05 -3.90 11.86
N ASP A 392 8.22 -3.50 10.89
CA ASP A 392 7.04 -2.67 11.09
C ASP A 392 5.74 -3.51 11.23
N PHE A 393 4.70 -2.92 11.82
CA PHE A 393 3.41 -3.58 12.12
C PHE A 393 2.34 -3.35 11.05
N ARG A 394 2.73 -2.80 9.90
CA ARG A 394 1.80 -2.34 8.85
C ARG A 394 1.10 -3.48 8.12
N SER A 395 1.63 -4.70 8.26
CA SER A 395 0.98 -5.94 7.87
C SER A 395 1.41 -7.05 8.83
N PRO A 396 0.51 -7.98 9.19
CA PRO A 396 0.88 -9.15 9.99
C PRO A 396 1.87 -10.06 9.27
N LEU A 397 1.92 -10.01 7.93
CA LEU A 397 2.68 -10.94 7.09
C LEU A 397 3.66 -10.28 6.13
N ALA A 398 3.82 -8.96 6.15
CA ALA A 398 4.76 -8.28 5.28
C ALA A 398 5.15 -6.91 5.83
N GLY A 399 6.15 -6.28 5.25
CA GLY A 399 6.52 -4.93 5.66
C GLY A 399 7.88 -4.47 5.18
N TRP A 400 8.39 -3.44 5.87
CA TRP A 400 9.67 -2.82 5.56
C TRP A 400 10.63 -2.97 6.73
N SER A 401 11.91 -3.19 6.41
CA SER A 401 12.99 -3.15 7.40
C SER A 401 13.86 -1.91 7.21
N ASP A 402 14.39 -1.38 8.31
CA ASP A 402 15.21 -0.15 8.30
C ASP A 402 16.62 -0.35 7.71
N GLY A 403 17.04 -1.59 7.48
CA GLY A 403 18.33 -1.96 6.88
C GLY A 403 19.56 -1.54 7.69
N GLN A 404 19.40 -1.01 8.91
CA GLN A 404 20.53 -0.56 9.72
C GLN A 404 21.25 -1.76 10.34
N GLY A 405 22.58 -1.84 10.17
CA GLY A 405 23.42 -2.92 10.71
C GLY A 405 23.73 -4.06 9.75
N TRP A 406 23.26 -3.99 8.49
CA TRP A 406 23.47 -4.99 7.45
C TRP A 406 24.49 -4.52 6.41
N ASN A 407 25.76 -4.37 6.81
CA ASN A 407 26.84 -4.02 5.87
C ASN A 407 27.39 -5.24 5.08
N SER A 408 26.78 -6.42 5.20
CA SER A 408 27.39 -7.69 4.77
C SER A 408 26.48 -8.71 4.08
N ILE A 409 25.18 -8.43 3.88
CA ILE A 409 24.58 -8.87 2.61
C ILE A 409 25.32 -8.09 1.53
N PRO A 410 25.81 -8.71 0.43
CA PRO A 410 26.47 -7.93 -0.60
C PRO A 410 25.58 -6.73 -0.89
N GLN A 411 26.19 -5.54 -0.81
CA GLN A 411 25.64 -4.42 -1.54
C GLN A 411 25.46 -4.92 -2.97
N ILE A 412 24.22 -5.25 -3.32
CA ILE A 412 23.81 -5.16 -4.70
C ILE A 412 23.38 -3.69 -4.82
N ASP A 413 24.37 -2.85 -5.12
CA ASP A 413 24.26 -1.44 -5.53
C ASP A 413 23.77 -0.39 -4.51
N GLY A 414 24.49 -0.23 -3.40
CA GLY A 414 24.90 1.09 -2.92
C GLY A 414 23.86 2.18 -2.56
N VAL A 415 22.64 1.88 -2.07
CA VAL A 415 21.71 2.91 -1.54
C VAL A 415 20.94 2.46 -0.27
N ASN A 416 20.79 3.38 0.69
CA ASN A 416 20.37 3.22 2.09
C ASN A 416 18.85 3.05 2.36
N PHE A 417 18.14 2.18 1.64
CA PHE A 417 16.85 1.60 2.10
C PHE A 417 16.67 0.24 1.41
N LEU A 418 16.91 -0.88 2.11
CA LEU A 418 17.39 -2.09 1.43
C LEU A 418 16.40 -3.27 1.29
N HIS A 419 15.47 -3.54 2.23
CA HIS A 419 14.69 -4.81 2.14
C HIS A 419 13.24 -4.72 2.65
N ALA A 420 12.31 -5.20 1.83
CA ALA A 420 10.99 -5.60 2.30
C ALA A 420 11.05 -7.01 2.86
N PHE A 421 10.10 -7.37 3.73
CA PHE A 421 9.96 -8.74 4.21
C PHE A 421 8.55 -9.26 3.94
N SER A 422 8.43 -10.58 3.81
CA SER A 422 7.17 -11.31 3.89
C SER A 422 7.31 -12.51 4.82
N ILE A 423 6.22 -12.89 5.47
CA ILE A 423 6.11 -14.02 6.36
C ILE A 423 5.10 -14.97 5.75
N THR A 424 5.52 -16.21 5.51
CA THR A 424 4.60 -17.30 5.22
C THR A 424 4.39 -18.07 6.51
N PRO A 425 3.20 -18.02 7.12
CA PRO A 425 2.89 -18.78 8.33
C PRO A 425 3.03 -20.29 8.09
N ALA A 426 3.22 -21.03 9.17
CA ALA A 426 3.06 -22.48 9.12
C ALA A 426 1.60 -22.83 8.70
N PRO A 427 1.41 -23.90 7.90
CA PRO A 427 0.09 -24.32 7.42
C PRO A 427 -0.88 -24.76 8.51
#